data_AF-A0A529VH12-F1
#
_entry.id   AF-A0A529VH12-F1
#
_cell.length_a   1.000
_cell.length_b   1.000
_cell.length_c   1.000
_cell.angle_alpha   90.00
_cell.angle_beta   90.00
_cell.angle_gamma   90.00
#
_symmetry.space_group_name_H-M   'P 1'
#
loop_
_entity.id
_entity.type
_entity.pdbx_description
1 polymer ?
#
loop_
_entity_poly.entity_id
_entity_poly.type
_entity_poly.pdbx_seq_one_letter_code
_entity_poly.pdbx_strand_id
1 'polypeptide(L)'
;ASHGQFYELYAIAAAVLGGFSLRGGEGSLVGVLLGTVLLQELQNLVNLLGIPSSLNFAVMGGVILIGVLVDQQWGVFRARRRMIEATRQNVAGAPAE
;
A
#
# COMPACT_ATOMS: atom_id res chain seq x y z
N ALA A 1 -6.82 9.27 29.71
CA ALA A 1 -7.59 8.61 28.62
C ALA A 1 -7.10 9.17 27.29
N SER A 2 -6.29 8.41 26.57
CA SER A 2 -5.72 8.80 25.25
C SER A 2 -5.80 7.64 24.25
N HIS A 3 -6.78 6.76 24.41
CA HIS A 3 -6.90 5.48 23.68
C HIS A 3 -7.29 5.61 22.19
N GLY A 4 -7.39 6.83 21.64
CA GLY A 4 -7.74 7.08 20.25
C GLY A 4 -6.63 7.72 19.40
N GLN A 5 -5.51 8.16 20.01
CA GLN A 5 -4.56 9.08 19.37
C GLN A 5 -3.81 8.54 18.15
N PHE A 6 -3.93 7.25 17.81
CA PHE A 6 -3.14 6.64 16.73
C PHE A 6 -3.91 5.71 15.78
N TYR A 7 -5.16 5.35 16.09
CA TYR A 7 -5.97 4.55 15.17
C TYR A 7 -6.25 5.28 13.86
N GLU A 8 -6.33 6.61 13.91
CA GLU A 8 -6.46 7.47 12.73
C GLU A 8 -5.24 7.35 11.81
N LEU A 9 -4.02 7.35 12.35
CA LEU A 9 -2.80 7.20 11.56
C LEU A 9 -2.72 5.82 10.92
N TYR A 10 -3.11 4.76 11.63
CA TYR A 10 -3.18 3.41 11.06
C TYR A 10 -4.26 3.31 9.98
N ALA A 11 -5.42 3.94 10.16
CA ALA A 11 -6.48 3.98 9.16
C ALA A 11 -6.01 4.68 7.88
N ILE A 12 -5.33 5.84 8.01
CA ILE A 12 -4.76 6.56 6.87
C ILE A 12 -3.65 5.74 6.21
N ALA A 13 -2.77 5.11 6.99
CA ALA A 13 -1.70 4.27 6.46
C ALA A 13 -2.25 3.06 5.68
N ALA A 14 -3.27 2.38 6.21
CA ALA A 14 -3.92 1.28 5.51
C ALA A 14 -4.61 1.74 4.21
N ALA A 15 -5.24 2.91 4.22
CA ALA A 15 -5.86 3.47 3.03
C ALA A 15 -4.82 3.74 1.93
N VAL A 16 -3.71 4.41 2.26
CA VAL A 16 -2.65 4.76 1.32
C VAL A 16 -1.91 3.52 0.83
N LEU A 17 -1.56 2.59 1.73
CA LEU A 17 -0.96 1.31 1.38
C LEU A 17 -1.89 0.49 0.46
N GLY A 18 -3.20 0.54 0.73
CA GLY A 18 -4.23 -0.09 -0.08
C GLY A 18 -4.50 0.61 -1.44
N GLY A 19 -3.76 1.68 -1.74
CA GLY A 19 -3.83 2.37 -3.03
C GLY A 19 -4.88 3.47 -3.13
N PHE A 20 -5.42 3.99 -2.02
CA PHE A 20 -6.22 5.21 -2.05
C PHE A 20 -5.34 6.45 -2.32
N SER A 21 -5.81 7.30 -3.23
CA SER A 21 -5.20 8.60 -3.50
C SER A 21 -5.53 9.60 -2.39
N LEU A 22 -4.49 10.22 -1.81
CA LEU A 22 -4.65 11.37 -0.89
C LEU A 22 -5.21 12.61 -1.60
N ARG A 23 -5.08 12.67 -2.93
CA ARG A 23 -5.62 13.76 -3.76
C ARG A 23 -7.08 13.53 -4.15
N GLY A 24 -7.64 12.37 -3.80
CA GLY A 24 -9.00 11.96 -4.16
C GLY A 24 -9.13 11.47 -5.60
N GLY A 25 -10.31 10.93 -5.94
CA GLY A 25 -10.69 10.48 -7.29
C GLY A 25 -10.43 9.01 -7.60
N GLU A 26 -9.48 8.36 -6.91
CA GLU A 26 -9.07 6.97 -7.21
C GLU A 26 -8.68 6.19 -5.94
N GLY A 27 -9.06 4.92 -5.87
CA GLY A 27 -8.75 4.00 -4.77
C GLY A 27 -9.42 2.64 -4.91
N SER A 28 -8.92 1.62 -4.19
CA SER A 28 -9.48 0.26 -4.21
C SER A 28 -9.85 -0.21 -2.81
N LEU A 29 -11.14 -0.53 -2.59
CA LEU A 29 -11.62 -1.08 -1.32
C LEU A 29 -10.90 -2.39 -0.96
N VAL A 30 -10.70 -3.25 -1.95
CA VAL A 30 -10.00 -4.54 -1.77
C VAL A 30 -8.55 -4.29 -1.34
N GLY A 31 -7.90 -3.29 -1.93
CA GLY A 31 -6.54 -2.91 -1.54
C GLY A 31 -6.48 -2.46 -0.08
N VAL A 32 -7.45 -1.67 0.40
CA VAL A 32 -7.51 -1.23 1.81
C VAL A 32 -7.72 -2.39 2.76
N LEU A 33 -8.61 -3.34 2.45
CA LEU A 33 -8.80 -4.53 3.29
C LEU A 33 -7.52 -5.36 3.41
N LEU A 34 -6.77 -5.50 2.32
CA LEU A 34 -5.46 -6.16 2.36
C LEU A 34 -4.43 -5.34 3.15
N GLY A 35 -4.46 -4.01 3.00
CA GLY A 35 -3.60 -3.10 3.74
C GLY A 35 -3.84 -3.11 5.25
N THR A 36 -5.11 -3.15 5.69
CA THR A 36 -5.45 -3.25 7.12
C THR A 36 -5.00 -4.58 7.71
N VAL A 37 -5.22 -5.69 6.99
CA VAL A 37 -4.74 -7.02 7.41
C VAL A 37 -3.22 -7.04 7.52
N LEU A 38 -2.50 -6.46 6.55
CA LEU A 38 -1.04 -6.36 6.61
C LEU A 38 -0.59 -5.62 7.88
N LEU A 39 -1.18 -4.46 8.19
CA LEU A 39 -0.82 -3.70 9.39
C LEU A 39 -1.09 -4.49 10.68
N GLN A 40 -2.17 -5.26 10.73
CA GLN A 40 -2.49 -6.12 11.87
C GLN A 40 -1.45 -7.24 12.05
N GLU A 41 -1.05 -7.89 10.95
CA GLU A 41 0.01 -8.91 10.97
C GLU A 41 1.37 -8.31 11.39
N LEU A 42 1.70 -7.10 10.93
CA LEU A 42 2.93 -6.43 11.37
C LEU A 42 2.93 -6.14 12.87
N GLN A 43 1.80 -5.70 13.42
CA GLN A 43 1.68 -5.50 14.87
C GLN A 43 1.85 -6.82 15.64
N ASN A 44 1.29 -7.91 15.12
CA ASN A 44 1.47 -9.24 15.68
C ASN A 44 2.94 -9.69 15.61
N LEU A 45 3.61 -9.50 14.47
CA LEU A 45 5.04 -9.80 14.31
C LEU A 45 5.89 -9.06 15.33
N VAL A 46 5.72 -7.74 15.46
CA VAL A 46 6.50 -6.92 16.39
C VAL A 46 6.32 -7.39 17.84
N ASN A 47 5.11 -7.80 18.22
CA ASN A 47 4.84 -8.41 19.52
C ASN A 47 5.56 -9.76 19.70
N LEU A 48 5.53 -10.64 18.68
CA LEU A 48 6.20 -11.95 18.72
C LEU A 48 7.73 -11.83 18.76
N LEU A 49 8.28 -10.80 18.11
CA LEU A 49 9.70 -10.47 18.14
C LEU A 49 10.18 -9.92 19.50
N GLY A 50 9.27 -9.75 20.48
CA GLY A 50 9.61 -9.32 21.83
C GLY A 50 10.12 -7.88 21.90
N ILE A 51 9.75 -7.04 20.92
CA ILE A 51 10.22 -5.67 20.83
C ILE A 51 9.59 -4.83 21.94
N PRO A 52 10.36 -4.01 22.66
CA PRO A 52 9.83 -3.15 23.72
C PRO A 52 8.69 -2.28 23.21
N SER A 53 7.59 -2.18 23.97
CA SER A 53 6.41 -1.40 23.59
C SER A 53 6.71 0.08 23.32
N SER A 54 7.74 0.63 23.95
CA SER A 54 8.24 1.99 23.71
C SER A 54 8.80 2.21 22.30
N LEU A 55 9.33 1.16 21.66
CA LEU A 55 9.89 1.22 20.30
C LEU A 55 8.95 0.65 19.23
N ASN A 56 7.81 0.09 19.64
CA ASN A 56 6.88 -0.59 18.76
C ASN A 56 6.47 0.32 17.58
N PHE A 57 6.17 1.60 17.84
CA PHE A 57 5.85 2.57 16.79
C PHE A 57 6.99 2.87 15.83
N ALA A 58 8.21 3.05 16.34
CA ALA A 58 9.38 3.34 15.52
C ALA A 58 9.71 2.14 14.61
N VAL A 59 9.63 0.93 15.15
CA VAL A 59 9.85 -0.29 14.39
C VAL A 59 8.75 -0.51 13.37
N MET A 60 7.49 -0.40 13.76
CA MET A 60 6.35 -0.63 12.87
C MET A 60 6.36 0.39 11.72
N GLY A 61 6.59 1.67 12.00
CA GLY A 61 6.77 2.71 10.99
C GLY A 61 7.96 2.45 10.05
N GLY A 62 9.09 1.99 10.60
CA GLY A 62 10.26 1.62 9.81
C GLY A 62 10.01 0.43 8.88
N VAL A 63 9.34 -0.62 9.37
CA VAL A 63 8.97 -1.80 8.57
C VAL A 63 8.01 -1.41 7.45
N ILE A 64 7.00 -0.59 7.72
CA ILE A 64 6.06 -0.09 6.71
C ILE A 64 6.81 0.73 5.66
N LEU A 65 7.68 1.66 6.06
CA LEU A 65 8.45 2.49 5.14
C LEU A 65 9.32 1.63 4.21
N ILE A 66 10.05 0.65 4.76
CA ILE A 66 10.85 -0.28 3.98
C ILE A 66 9.98 -1.09 3.03
N GLY A 67 8.86 -1.64 3.53
CA GLY A 67 7.90 -2.41 2.73
C GLY A 67 7.36 -1.62 1.54
N VAL A 68 6.96 -0.36 1.76
CA VAL A 68 6.44 0.53 0.71
C VAL A 68 7.54 0.91 -0.29
N LEU A 69 8.76 1.22 0.16
CA LEU A 69 9.86 1.56 -0.74
C LEU A 69 10.22 0.39 -1.66
N VAL A 70 10.28 -0.81 -1.10
CA VAL A 70 10.52 -2.05 -1.84
C VAL A 70 9.37 -2.35 -2.80
N ASP A 71 8.11 -2.22 -2.35
CA ASP A 71 6.94 -2.46 -3.18
C ASP A 71 6.80 -1.43 -4.31
N GLN A 72 7.06 -0.14 -4.08
CA GLN A 72 7.07 0.86 -5.14
C GLN A 72 8.16 0.59 -6.17
N GLN A 73 9.38 0.26 -5.72
CA GLN A 73 10.48 -0.07 -6.63
C GLN A 73 10.15 -1.29 -7.50
N TRP A 74 9.50 -2.33 -6.96
CA TRP A 74 9.08 -3.51 -7.74
C TRP A 74 7.77 -3.34 -8.51
N GLY A 75 6.85 -2.51 -8.02
CA GLY A 75 5.53 -2.27 -8.60
C GLY A 75 5.58 -1.41 -9.86
N VAL A 76 6.51 -0.45 -9.93
CA VAL A 76 6.78 0.35 -11.14
C VAL A 76 7.18 -0.55 -12.32
N PHE A 77 7.87 -1.68 -12.06
CA PHE A 77 8.17 -2.66 -13.11
C PHE A 77 6.93 -3.40 -13.63
N ARG A 78 5.90 -3.59 -12.80
CA ARG A 78 4.64 -4.25 -13.21
C ARG A 78 3.74 -3.29 -13.99
N ALA A 79 3.73 -2.01 -13.64
CA ALA A 79 2.95 -0.98 -14.34
C ALA A 79 3.35 -0.82 -15.81
N ARG A 80 4.62 -1.09 -16.16
CA ARG A 80 5.13 -1.10 -17.55
C ARG A 80 4.46 -2.13 -18.46
N ARG A 81 3.87 -3.22 -17.93
CA ARG A 81 3.28 -4.26 -18.78
C ARG A 81 1.92 -3.88 -19.38
N ARG A 82 1.12 -3.06 -18.69
CA ARG A 82 -0.23 -2.66 -19.17
C ARG A 82 -0.19 -1.63 -20.30
N MET A 83 0.85 -0.81 -20.35
CA MET A 83 1.01 0.19 -21.41
C MET A 83 1.28 -0.45 -22.78
N ILE A 84 1.88 -1.64 -22.81
CA ILE A 84 2.17 -2.39 -24.04
C ILE A 84 0.89 -2.95 -24.68
N GLU A 85 -0.13 -3.26 -23.87
CA GLU A 85 -1.43 -3.76 -24.36
C GLU A 85 -2.31 -2.62 -24.92
N ALA A 86 -2.25 -1.43 -24.33
CA ALA A 86 -2.97 -0.26 -24.81
C ALA A 86 -2.50 0.19 -26.21
N THR A 87 -1.19 0.07 -26.51
CA THR A 87 -0.65 0.37 -27.85
C THR A 87 -1.11 -0.65 -28.90
N ARG A 88 -1.35 -1.92 -28.53
CA ARG A 88 -1.82 -2.95 -29.46
C ARG A 88 -3.26 -2.73 -29.92
N GLN A 89 -4.13 -2.18 -29.07
CA GLN A 89 -5.51 -1.89 -29.43
C GLN A 89 -5.64 -0.72 -30.41
N ASN A 90 -4.80 0.31 -30.28
CA ASN A 90 -4.81 1.46 -31.21
C ASN A 90 -4.32 1.10 -32.62
N VAL A 91 -3.44 0.10 -32.76
CA VAL A 91 -2.95 -0.35 -34.08
C VAL A 91 -3.90 -1.34 -34.74
N ALA A 92 -4.60 -2.17 -33.96
CA ALA A 92 -5.59 -3.13 -34.48
C ALA A 92 -6.90 -2.47 -34.97
N GLY A 93 -7.14 -1.20 -34.62
CA GLY A 93 -8.30 -0.42 -35.07
C GLY A 93 -8.04 0.51 -36.25
N ALA A 94 -6.84 0.50 -36.86
CA ALA A 94 -6.55 1.33 -38.04
C ALA A 94 -7.29 0.75 -39.27
N PRO A 95 -8.25 1.49 -39.87
CA PRO A 95 -8.91 1.03 -41.08
C PRO A 95 -7.88 0.97 -42.22
N ALA A 96 -7.85 -0.16 -42.92
CA ALA A 96 -7.11 -0.33 -44.16
C ALA A 96 -7.88 0.37 -45.28
N GLU A 97 -7.72 1.69 -45.38
CA GLU A 97 -8.20 2.51 -46.50
C GLU A 97 -7.01 3.22 -47.17
#